data_AF-A0A0Q9QIT2-F1
#
_entry.id   AF-A0A0Q9QIT2-F1
#
_cell.length_a   1.000
_cell.length_b   1.000
_cell.length_c   1.000
_cell.angle_alpha   90.00
_cell.angle_beta   90.00
_cell.angle_gamma   90.00
#
_symmetry.space_group_name_H-M   'P 1'
#
loop_
_entity.id
_entity.type
_entity.pdbx_description
1 polymer ?
#
loop_
_entity_poly.entity_id
_entity_poly.type
_entity_poly.pdbx_seq_one_letter_code
_entity_poly.pdbx_strand_id
1 'polypeptide(L)'
;MSTKPRLQPTRRTVLRTAAWTAPAVSIAVAAPAFAAMSNEPSCTTAGTRNGANFYATVGCNMSVTAVQIGDTPAVFDGIAWHAKLTGVGQIGSTQSVIVTTAQGTVTSSVTFIG
;
A
#
# COMPACT_ATOMS: atom_id res chain seq x y z
N MET A 1 68.60 12.87 18.94
CA MET A 1 67.18 13.29 18.90
C MET A 1 66.42 12.32 18.00
N SER A 2 65.52 11.51 18.57
CA SER A 2 64.75 10.49 17.85
C SER A 2 63.39 11.06 17.45
N THR A 3 63.14 11.23 16.16
CA THR A 3 61.86 11.68 15.63
C THR A 3 60.87 10.52 15.58
N LYS A 4 59.91 10.52 16.50
CA LYS A 4 58.76 9.59 16.52
C LYS A 4 57.93 9.76 15.23
N PRO A 5 57.76 8.74 14.38
CA PRO A 5 56.90 8.87 13.20
C PRO A 5 55.44 9.00 13.66
N ARG A 6 54.77 10.07 13.24
CA ARG A 6 53.33 10.25 13.47
C ARG A 6 52.57 9.16 12.71
N LEU A 7 51.72 8.43 13.42
CA LEU A 7 50.70 7.52 12.87
C LEU A 7 49.60 8.33 12.17
N GLN A 8 49.95 9.00 11.07
CA GLN A 8 48.98 9.74 10.29
C GLN A 8 48.32 8.78 9.29
N PRO A 9 46.98 8.64 9.29
CA PRO A 9 46.31 7.71 8.39
C PRO A 9 46.62 8.10 6.95
N THR A 10 47.20 7.15 6.21
CA THR A 10 47.55 7.36 4.80
C THR A 10 46.29 7.47 3.95
N ARG A 11 46.37 8.11 2.78
CA ARG A 11 45.25 8.18 1.82
C ARG A 11 44.66 6.80 1.51
N ARG A 12 45.51 5.76 1.46
CA ARG A 12 45.11 4.37 1.24
C ARG A 12 44.31 3.78 2.40
N THR A 13 44.61 4.18 3.64
CA THR A 13 43.84 3.81 4.83
C THR A 13 42.43 4.40 4.78
N VAL A 14 42.32 5.70 4.42
CA VAL A 14 41.04 6.41 4.32
C VAL A 14 40.16 5.85 3.21
N LEU A 15 40.73 5.55 2.05
CA LEU A 15 39.99 4.94 0.93
C LEU A 15 39.47 3.53 1.26
N ARG A 16 40.27 2.73 1.98
CA ARG A 16 39.84 1.39 2.41
C ARG A 16 38.72 1.44 3.43
N THR A 17 38.72 2.37 4.38
CA THR A 17 37.60 2.52 5.32
C THR A 17 36.34 3.03 4.64
N ALA A 18 36.44 4.02 3.74
CA ALA A 18 35.29 4.54 2.99
C ALA A 18 34.64 3.48 2.09
N ALA A 19 35.44 2.58 1.53
CA ALA A 19 34.95 1.51 0.63
C ALA A 19 33.99 0.53 1.32
N TRP A 20 34.09 0.33 2.64
CA TRP A 20 33.19 -0.57 3.38
C TRP A 20 32.00 0.15 4.02
N THR A 21 32.12 1.46 4.29
CA THR A 21 31.03 2.23 4.89
C THR A 21 29.93 2.56 3.89
N ALA A 22 30.27 2.85 2.63
CA ALA A 22 29.27 3.21 1.63
C ALA A 22 28.26 2.08 1.33
N PRO A 23 28.68 0.82 1.09
CA PRO A 23 27.73 -0.29 0.90
C PRO A 23 26.90 -0.60 2.15
N ALA A 24 27.51 -0.50 3.34
CA ALA A 24 26.83 -0.80 4.61
C ALA A 24 25.70 0.19 4.91
N VAL A 25 25.92 1.48 4.64
CA VAL A 25 24.89 2.51 4.81
C VAL A 25 23.74 2.29 3.79
N SER A 26 24.05 1.92 2.55
CA SER A 26 23.02 1.62 1.55
C SER A 26 22.13 0.44 1.96
N ILE A 27 22.70 -0.63 2.51
CA ILE A 27 21.93 -1.80 2.96
C ILE A 27 21.11 -1.47 4.20
N ALA A 28 21.69 -0.74 5.16
CA ALA A 28 21.00 -0.35 6.38
C ALA A 28 19.80 0.58 6.11
N VAL A 29 19.88 1.45 5.10
CA VAL A 29 18.76 2.33 4.71
C VAL A 29 17.71 1.57 3.89
N ALA A 30 18.10 0.55 3.12
CA ALA A 30 17.17 -0.27 2.36
C ALA A 30 16.38 -1.26 3.22
N ALA A 31 16.97 -1.79 4.30
CA ALA A 31 16.34 -2.84 5.11
C ALA A 31 14.96 -2.44 5.71
N PRO A 32 14.75 -1.24 6.26
CA PRO A 32 13.42 -0.80 6.73
C PRO A 32 12.37 -0.71 5.61
N ALA A 33 12.78 -0.35 4.39
CA ALA A 33 11.87 -0.24 3.26
C ALA A 33 11.36 -1.62 2.79
N PHE A 34 12.23 -2.63 2.77
CA PHE A 34 11.82 -4.01 2.44
C PHE A 34 11.00 -4.67 3.55
N ALA A 35 11.30 -4.39 4.82
CA ALA A 35 10.50 -4.89 5.95
C ALA A 35 9.11 -4.23 6.02
N ALA A 36 8.97 -2.97 5.59
CA ALA A 36 7.67 -2.31 5.52
C ALA A 36 6.79 -2.80 4.36
N MET A 37 7.39 -3.38 3.32
CA MET A 37 6.70 -3.84 2.11
C MET A 37 6.07 -5.24 2.24
N SER A 38 6.38 -6.01 3.29
CA SER A 38 5.86 -7.38 3.44
C SER A 38 4.38 -7.47 3.82
N ASN A 39 3.76 -6.35 4.20
CA ASN A 39 2.38 -6.28 4.67
C ASN A 39 1.50 -5.44 3.74
N GLU A 40 1.68 -5.55 2.42
CA GLU A 40 0.75 -4.89 1.51
C GLU A 40 -0.67 -5.46 1.69
N PRO A 41 -1.68 -4.60 1.82
CA PRO A 41 -3.06 -5.04 1.86
C PRO A 41 -3.42 -5.72 0.55
N SER A 42 -3.84 -6.98 0.62
CA SER A 42 -4.39 -7.69 -0.52
C SER A 42 -5.88 -7.86 -0.31
N CYS A 43 -6.66 -7.32 -1.25
CA CYS A 43 -8.11 -7.33 -1.20
C CYS A 43 -8.66 -7.81 -2.54
N THR A 44 -9.66 -8.68 -2.48
CA THR A 44 -10.52 -9.01 -3.61
C THR A 44 -11.84 -8.26 -3.44
N THR A 45 -12.35 -7.73 -4.55
CA THR A 45 -13.60 -6.98 -4.56
C THR A 45 -14.50 -7.54 -5.67
N ALA A 46 -15.76 -7.79 -5.33
CA ALA A 46 -16.78 -8.21 -6.27
C ALA A 46 -18.00 -7.31 -6.13
N GLY A 47 -18.60 -6.93 -7.26
CA GLY A 47 -19.71 -5.97 -7.31
C GLY A 47 -21.01 -6.60 -7.78
N THR A 48 -22.11 -6.28 -7.12
CA THR A 48 -23.47 -6.58 -7.57
C THR A 48 -24.34 -5.33 -7.42
N ARG A 49 -25.36 -5.19 -8.24
CA ARG A 49 -26.26 -4.04 -8.23
C ARG A 49 -27.70 -4.46 -7.99
N ASN A 50 -28.45 -3.67 -7.23
CA ASN A 50 -29.91 -3.75 -7.15
C ASN A 50 -30.51 -2.34 -7.30
N GLY A 51 -31.02 -2.02 -8.49
CA GLY A 51 -31.55 -0.69 -8.79
C GLY A 51 -30.49 0.41 -8.65
N ALA A 52 -30.69 1.37 -7.75
CA ALA A 52 -29.71 2.44 -7.50
C ALA A 52 -28.62 2.06 -6.46
N ASN A 53 -28.73 0.88 -5.85
CA ASN A 53 -27.82 0.44 -4.81
C ASN A 53 -26.73 -0.46 -5.42
N PHE A 54 -25.48 -0.14 -5.09
CA PHE A 54 -24.30 -0.87 -5.49
C PHE A 54 -23.74 -1.58 -4.27
N TYR A 55 -23.52 -2.88 -4.37
CA TYR A 55 -23.02 -3.75 -3.32
C TYR A 55 -21.65 -4.27 -3.70
N ALA A 56 -20.65 -4.01 -2.86
CA ALA A 56 -19.30 -4.52 -2.97
C ALA A 56 -19.04 -5.54 -1.85
N THR A 57 -18.78 -6.78 -2.23
CA THR A 57 -18.25 -7.80 -1.33
C THR A 57 -16.74 -7.67 -1.33
N VAL A 58 -16.16 -7.41 -0.16
CA VAL A 58 -14.73 -7.15 0.01
C VAL A 58 -14.13 -8.25 0.87
N GLY A 59 -13.18 -9.00 0.31
CA GLY A 59 -12.39 -9.98 1.03
C GLY A 59 -10.94 -9.52 1.13
N CYS A 60 -10.48 -9.15 2.31
CA CYS A 60 -9.09 -8.77 2.54
C CYS A 60 -8.41 -9.74 3.51
N ASN A 61 -7.09 -9.87 3.40
CA ASN A 61 -6.26 -10.59 4.38
C ASN A 61 -6.12 -9.85 5.74
N MET A 62 -6.85 -8.76 5.93
CA MET A 62 -6.81 -7.90 7.11
C MET A 62 -8.13 -7.16 7.33
N SER A 63 -8.24 -6.47 8.46
CA SER A 63 -9.44 -5.70 8.81
C SER A 63 -9.64 -4.50 7.88
N VAL A 64 -10.83 -4.46 7.27
CA VAL A 64 -11.32 -3.32 6.49
C VAL A 64 -11.88 -2.27 7.46
N THR A 65 -11.45 -1.02 7.32
CA THR A 65 -11.91 0.10 8.15
C THR A 65 -12.97 0.94 7.44
N ALA A 66 -12.83 1.12 6.12
CA ALA A 66 -13.80 1.84 5.30
C ALA A 66 -13.78 1.34 3.86
N VAL A 67 -14.90 1.50 3.16
CA VAL A 67 -15.01 1.25 1.72
C VAL A 67 -15.71 2.43 1.06
N GLN A 68 -15.25 2.82 -0.12
CA GLN A 68 -15.91 3.80 -0.98
C GLN A 68 -16.16 3.16 -2.34
N ILE A 69 -17.33 3.45 -2.93
CA ILE A 69 -17.72 2.98 -4.26
C ILE A 69 -17.96 4.23 -5.12
N GLY A 70 -17.15 4.41 -6.15
CA GLY A 70 -17.02 5.69 -6.84
C GLY A 70 -16.59 6.76 -5.85
N ASP A 71 -17.33 7.86 -5.81
CA ASP A 71 -17.11 8.96 -4.87
C ASP A 71 -17.94 8.86 -3.58
N THR A 72 -18.73 7.79 -3.43
CA THR A 72 -19.67 7.65 -2.32
C THR A 72 -19.11 6.70 -1.25
N PRO A 73 -19.07 7.10 0.03
CA PRO A 73 -18.73 6.18 1.12
C PRO A 73 -19.78 5.09 1.24
N ALA A 74 -19.34 3.84 1.30
CA ALA A 74 -20.20 2.69 1.45
C ALA A 74 -20.45 2.39 2.94
N VAL A 75 -21.60 1.80 3.22
CA VAL A 75 -22.02 1.35 4.55
C VAL A 75 -22.04 -0.17 4.58
N PHE A 76 -21.51 -0.77 5.64
CA PHE A 76 -21.54 -2.21 5.83
C PHE A 76 -22.87 -2.64 6.46
N ASP A 77 -23.59 -3.57 5.81
CA ASP A 77 -24.87 -4.10 6.31
C ASP A 77 -24.76 -5.43 7.06
N GLY A 78 -23.54 -5.94 7.26
CA GLY A 78 -23.26 -7.25 7.86
C GLY A 78 -22.88 -8.31 6.83
N ILE A 79 -23.18 -8.10 5.55
CA ILE A 79 -22.89 -9.04 4.46
C ILE A 79 -22.02 -8.38 3.39
N ALA A 80 -22.34 -7.16 2.99
CA ALA A 80 -21.65 -6.41 1.96
C ALA A 80 -21.55 -4.92 2.29
N TRP A 81 -20.63 -4.24 1.62
CA TRP A 81 -20.55 -2.78 1.63
C TRP A 81 -21.47 -2.25 0.55
N HIS A 82 -22.40 -1.36 0.88
CA HIS A 82 -23.30 -0.80 -0.12
C HIS A 82 -23.30 0.72 -0.13
N ALA A 83 -23.44 1.28 -1.33
CA ALA A 83 -23.57 2.71 -1.55
C ALA A 83 -24.67 2.98 -2.57
N LYS A 84 -25.42 4.06 -2.36
CA LYS A 84 -26.40 4.54 -3.34
C LYS A 84 -25.73 5.57 -4.23
N LEU A 85 -25.59 5.25 -5.50
CA LEU A 85 -25.03 6.16 -6.50
C LEU A 85 -26.18 6.82 -7.26
N THR A 86 -26.26 8.15 -7.19
CA THR A 86 -27.28 8.93 -7.92
C THR A 86 -26.78 9.29 -9.31
N GLY A 87 -27.58 9.00 -10.34
CA GLY A 87 -27.24 9.34 -11.73
C GLY A 87 -26.26 8.38 -12.41
N VAL A 88 -25.84 7.32 -11.72
CA VAL A 88 -24.85 6.35 -12.20
C VAL A 88 -25.53 5.00 -12.38
N GLY A 89 -25.56 4.51 -13.63
CA GLY A 89 -25.67 3.08 -13.91
C GLY A 89 -26.74 2.68 -14.91
N GLN A 90 -26.33 2.52 -16.16
CA GLN A 90 -26.74 1.35 -16.96
C GLN A 90 -26.14 0.09 -16.31
N ILE A 91 -26.73 -1.09 -16.54
CA ILE A 91 -26.16 -2.38 -16.15
C ILE A 91 -24.75 -2.51 -16.74
N GLY A 92 -23.77 -3.01 -15.97
CA GLY A 92 -22.39 -3.18 -16.44
C GLY A 92 -21.48 -1.95 -16.28
N SER A 93 -21.85 -0.97 -15.45
CA SER A 93 -20.96 0.16 -15.15
C SER A 93 -19.80 -0.27 -14.26
N THR A 94 -18.58 0.05 -14.70
CA THR A 94 -17.37 -0.11 -13.88
C THR A 94 -17.20 1.08 -12.95
N GLN A 95 -17.01 0.82 -11.65
CA GLN A 95 -16.73 1.84 -10.64
C GLN A 95 -15.42 1.53 -9.91
N SER A 96 -14.74 2.58 -9.48
CA SER A 96 -13.62 2.44 -8.54
C SER A 96 -14.16 2.04 -7.18
N VAL A 97 -13.63 0.97 -6.60
CA VAL A 97 -13.87 0.58 -5.22
C VAL A 97 -12.58 0.78 -4.45
N ILE A 98 -12.62 1.71 -3.50
CA ILE A 98 -11.49 2.06 -2.66
C ILE A 98 -11.72 1.40 -1.30
N VAL A 99 -10.82 0.51 -0.92
CA VAL A 99 -10.84 -0.22 0.34
C VAL A 99 -9.74 0.32 1.24
N THR A 100 -10.11 0.92 2.35
CA THR A 100 -9.17 1.40 3.36
C THR A 100 -9.00 0.33 4.44
N THR A 101 -7.76 0.04 4.78
CA THR A 101 -7.37 -0.87 5.84
C THR A 101 -6.46 -0.15 6.84
N ALA A 102 -6.10 -0.81 7.93
CA ALA A 102 -5.17 -0.26 8.92
C ALA A 102 -3.74 -0.03 8.36
N GLN A 103 -3.39 -0.67 7.24
CA GLN A 103 -2.04 -0.67 6.68
C GLN A 103 -1.92 0.10 5.37
N GLY A 104 -3.05 0.50 4.77
CA GLY A 104 -3.05 1.25 3.52
C GLY A 104 -4.40 1.28 2.84
N THR A 105 -4.39 1.62 1.55
CA THR A 105 -5.59 1.67 0.72
C THR A 105 -5.38 0.82 -0.52
N VAL A 106 -6.37 -0.01 -0.85
CA VAL A 106 -6.41 -0.81 -2.07
C VAL A 106 -7.48 -0.23 -2.98
N THR A 107 -7.13 0.06 -4.22
CA THR A 107 -8.09 0.52 -5.23
C THR A 107 -8.33 -0.59 -6.24
N SER A 108 -9.59 -0.93 -6.48
CA SER A 108 -10.01 -1.95 -7.42
C SER A 108 -11.03 -1.40 -8.40
N SER A 109 -10.92 -1.80 -9.66
CA SER A 109 -11.93 -1.48 -10.68
C SER A 109 -12.95 -2.60 -10.73
N VAL A 110 -14.20 -2.32 -10.36
CA VAL A 110 -15.25 -3.34 -10.22
C VAL A 110 -16.39 -3.04 -11.17
N THR A 111 -16.71 -4.01 -12.03
CA THR A 111 -17.89 -3.94 -12.90
C THR A 111 -19.10 -4.47 -12.15
N PHE A 112 -20.06 -3.59 -11.88
CA PHE A 112 -21.28 -3.96 -11.17
C PHE A 112 -22.32 -4.49 -12.16
N ILE A 113 -22.54 -5.80 -12.07
CA ILE A 113 -23.60 -6.50 -12.81
C ILE A 113 -24.87 -6.54 -11.95
N GLY A 114 -26.02 -6.38 -12.60
CA GLY A 114 -27.35 -6.42 -11.99
C GLY A 114 -28.12 -7.61 -12.50
#